data_AF-A0A929STH9-F1
#
_entry.id   AF-A0A929STH9-F1
#
_cell.length_a   1.000
_cell.length_b   1.000
_cell.length_c   1.000
_cell.angle_alpha   90.00
_cell.angle_beta   90.00
_cell.angle_gamma   90.00
#
_symmetry.space_group_name_H-M   'P 1'
#
loop_
_entity.id
_entity.type
_entity.pdbx_description
1 polymer ?
#
loop_
_entity_poly.entity_id
_entity_poly.type
_entity_poly.pdbx_seq_one_letter_code
_entity_poly.pdbx_strand_id
1 'polypeptide(L)'
;MKDAKEIKEAIFIHYEDTLYAAHSLIKLNDSMFQLIRILHEKRLINNSKFAELMLSMSSYNKNVEDFNYLFFDSKNPEVKNKNDTNLKIIKIKLDKLKQTKKDKIILVKEILEYLKSLYAGNIEILKENMYNISNISSLTFIFILIQSINNIIE
;
A
#
# COMPACT_ATOMS: atom_id res chain seq x y z
N MET A 1 -25.96 -20.92 11.02
CA MET A 1 -24.72 -20.27 10.53
C MET A 1 -24.97 -19.91 9.08
N LYS A 2 -24.71 -18.67 8.66
CA LYS A 2 -24.74 -18.33 7.22
C LYS A 2 -23.61 -19.09 6.53
N ASP A 3 -23.88 -19.62 5.35
CA ASP A 3 -22.87 -20.39 4.61
C ASP A 3 -21.74 -19.45 4.15
N ALA A 4 -20.50 -19.93 4.02
CA ALA A 4 -19.35 -19.09 3.63
C ALA A 4 -19.59 -18.40 2.28
N LYS A 5 -20.36 -19.05 1.41
CA LYS A 5 -20.82 -18.52 0.13
C LYS A 5 -21.83 -17.37 0.28
N GLU A 6 -22.78 -17.47 1.21
CA GLU A 6 -23.76 -16.41 1.49
C GLU A 6 -23.10 -15.19 2.14
N ILE A 7 -22.06 -15.40 2.95
CA ILE A 7 -21.22 -14.32 3.49
C ILE A 7 -20.45 -13.64 2.37
N LYS A 8 -19.87 -14.42 1.45
CA LYS A 8 -19.18 -13.91 0.26
C LYS A 8 -20.13 -13.07 -0.60
N GLU A 9 -21.32 -13.57 -0.91
CA GLU A 9 -22.34 -12.87 -1.71
C GLU A 9 -22.87 -11.59 -1.03
N ALA A 10 -23.05 -11.59 0.30
CA ALA A 10 -23.52 -10.42 1.05
C ALA A 10 -22.44 -9.32 1.22
N ILE A 11 -21.16 -9.68 1.33
CA ILE A 11 -20.03 -8.74 1.35
C ILE A 11 -19.88 -8.02 -0.01
N PHE A 12 -20.33 -8.66 -1.10
CA PHE A 12 -20.14 -8.17 -2.46
C PHE A 12 -21.21 -7.21 -2.99
N ILE A 13 -22.11 -6.69 -2.14
CA ILE A 13 -23.04 -5.62 -2.52
C ILE A 13 -22.29 -4.30 -2.86
N HIS A 14 -21.08 -4.10 -2.33
CA HIS A 14 -20.18 -2.95 -2.64
C HIS A 14 -18.97 -3.34 -3.52
N TYR A 15 -19.19 -4.24 -4.48
CA TYR A 15 -18.14 -4.92 -5.24
C TYR A 15 -17.08 -3.98 -5.83
N GLU A 16 -17.48 -2.89 -6.49
CA GLU A 16 -16.55 -2.07 -7.27
C GLU A 16 -15.58 -1.23 -6.44
N ASP A 17 -16.06 -0.58 -5.37
CA ASP A 17 -15.19 0.24 -4.51
C ASP A 17 -14.28 -0.63 -3.64
N THR A 18 -14.80 -1.76 -3.16
CA THR A 18 -14.01 -2.76 -2.42
C THR A 18 -12.92 -3.37 -3.30
N LEU A 19 -13.26 -3.78 -4.52
CA LEU A 19 -12.30 -4.30 -5.50
C LEU A 19 -11.26 -3.25 -5.88
N TYR A 20 -11.69 -2.00 -6.07
CA TYR A 20 -10.79 -0.89 -6.36
C TYR A 20 -9.83 -0.60 -5.21
N ALA A 21 -10.30 -0.64 -3.96
CA ALA A 21 -9.44 -0.46 -2.81
C ALA A 21 -8.38 -1.56 -2.71
N ALA A 22 -8.79 -2.82 -2.86
CA ALA A 22 -7.89 -3.98 -2.91
C ALA A 22 -6.85 -3.88 -4.05
N HIS A 23 -7.27 -3.49 -5.25
CA HIS A 23 -6.39 -3.22 -6.38
C HIS A 23 -5.41 -2.08 -6.09
N SER A 24 -5.91 -0.98 -5.52
CA SER A 24 -5.11 0.20 -5.20
C SER A 24 -3.98 -0.11 -4.22
N LEU A 25 -4.21 -0.99 -3.23
CA LEU A 25 -3.16 -1.41 -2.29
C LEU A 25 -1.97 -2.06 -3.01
N ILE A 26 -2.20 -2.90 -4.03
CA ILE A 26 -1.11 -3.49 -4.83
C ILE A 26 -0.31 -2.40 -5.56
N LYS A 27 -0.99 -1.42 -6.15
CA LYS A 27 -0.32 -0.30 -6.83
C LYS A 27 0.46 0.63 -5.89
N LEU A 28 -0.05 0.82 -4.68
CA LEU A 28 0.65 1.54 -3.64
C LEU A 28 1.90 0.77 -3.17
N ASN A 29 1.87 -0.57 -3.16
CA ASN A 29 3.04 -1.38 -2.83
C ASN A 29 4.18 -1.16 -3.83
N ASP A 30 3.87 -1.12 -5.14
CA ASP A 30 4.84 -0.80 -6.18
C ASP A 30 5.50 0.57 -5.92
N SER A 31 4.71 1.55 -5.49
CA SER A 31 5.20 2.89 -5.16
C SER A 31 6.11 2.90 -3.93
N MET A 32 5.77 2.12 -2.89
CA MET A 32 6.61 1.95 -1.71
C MET A 32 7.95 1.28 -2.02
N PHE A 33 7.94 0.23 -2.85
CA PHE A 33 9.19 -0.40 -3.32
C PHE A 33 10.07 0.59 -4.07
N GLN A 34 9.47 1.40 -4.95
CA GLN A 34 10.21 2.45 -5.66
C GLN A 34 10.79 3.48 -4.71
N LEU A 35 10.01 3.92 -3.70
CA LEU A 35 10.52 4.84 -2.67
C LEU A 35 11.75 4.24 -1.97
N ILE A 36 11.66 3.01 -1.45
CA ILE A 36 12.77 2.34 -0.75
C ILE A 36 14.03 2.26 -1.63
N ARG A 37 13.88 1.93 -2.92
CA ARG A 37 15.01 1.95 -3.88
C ARG A 37 15.61 3.34 -4.03
N ILE A 38 14.78 4.37 -4.19
CA ILE A 38 15.26 5.76 -4.32
C ILE A 38 15.99 6.20 -3.05
N LEU A 39 15.49 5.84 -1.85
CA LEU A 39 16.16 6.15 -0.60
C LEU A 39 17.58 5.56 -0.57
N HIS A 40 17.74 4.32 -1.02
CA HIS A 40 19.03 3.64 -1.10
C HIS A 40 19.96 4.27 -2.15
N GLU A 41 19.47 4.49 -3.38
CA GLU A 41 20.21 5.14 -4.47
C GLU A 41 20.71 6.54 -4.07
N LYS A 42 19.88 7.28 -3.32
CA LYS A 42 20.19 8.62 -2.80
C LYS A 42 21.04 8.62 -1.54
N ARG A 43 21.44 7.43 -1.04
CA ARG A 43 22.21 7.19 0.18
C ARG A 43 21.54 7.78 1.44
N LEU A 44 20.21 7.82 1.45
CA LEU A 44 19.41 8.20 2.62
C LEU A 44 19.25 7.03 3.60
N ILE A 45 19.45 5.81 3.12
CA ILE A 45 19.51 4.59 3.93
C ILE A 45 20.73 3.76 3.51
N ASN A 46 21.30 3.02 4.45
CA ASN A 46 22.43 2.12 4.19
C ASN A 46 21.95 0.75 3.67
N ASN A 47 22.88 -0.11 3.23
CA ASN A 47 22.58 -1.44 2.69
C ASN A 47 21.81 -2.34 3.66
N SER A 48 22.13 -2.27 4.96
CA SER A 48 21.45 -3.08 5.97
C SER A 48 19.99 -2.68 6.10
N LYS A 49 19.71 -1.37 6.20
CA LYS A 49 18.34 -0.84 6.28
C LYS A 49 17.58 -1.03 4.99
N PHE A 50 18.24 -0.92 3.84
CA PHE A 50 17.63 -1.25 2.56
C PHE A 50 17.15 -2.71 2.52
N ALA A 51 18.00 -3.67 2.89
CA ALA A 51 17.64 -5.09 2.91
C ALA A 51 16.47 -5.37 3.89
N GLU A 52 16.51 -4.82 5.09
CA GLU A 52 15.46 -4.94 6.11
C GLU A 52 14.10 -4.41 5.61
N LEU A 53 14.10 -3.23 4.99
CA LEU A 53 12.90 -2.60 4.46
C LEU A 53 12.33 -3.36 3.25
N MET A 54 13.19 -3.85 2.35
CA MET A 54 12.77 -4.66 1.20
C MET A 54 12.13 -5.98 1.64
N LEU A 55 12.68 -6.65 2.66
CA LEU A 55 12.10 -7.86 3.24
C LEU A 55 10.74 -7.58 3.89
N SER A 56 10.66 -6.53 4.70
CA SER A 56 9.42 -6.14 5.39
C SER A 56 8.32 -5.77 4.39
N MET A 57 8.68 -5.03 3.32
CA MET A 57 7.76 -4.66 2.26
C MET A 57 7.31 -5.86 1.42
N SER A 58 8.20 -6.84 1.18
CA SER A 58 7.85 -8.09 0.49
C SER A 58 6.88 -8.94 1.30
N SER A 59 7.08 -9.02 2.62
CA SER A 59 6.15 -9.68 3.54
C SER A 59 4.79 -9.00 3.54
N TYR A 60 4.76 -7.66 3.61
CA TYR A 60 3.50 -6.91 3.50
C TYR A 60 2.80 -7.13 2.16
N ASN A 61 3.53 -7.09 1.04
CA ASN A 61 2.95 -7.33 -0.28
C ASN A 61 2.29 -8.71 -0.36
N LYS A 62 2.94 -9.73 0.23
CA LYS A 62 2.39 -11.07 0.32
C LYS A 62 1.08 -11.12 1.12
N ASN A 63 0.99 -10.38 2.23
CA ASN A 63 -0.25 -10.26 3.00
C ASN A 63 -1.39 -9.65 2.16
N VAL A 64 -1.09 -8.63 1.34
CA VAL A 64 -2.09 -8.03 0.42
C VAL A 64 -2.50 -9.02 -0.66
N GLU A 65 -1.58 -9.75 -1.26
CA GLU A 65 -1.89 -10.78 -2.27
C GLU A 65 -2.76 -11.90 -1.69
N ASP A 66 -2.47 -12.38 -0.48
CA ASP A 66 -3.21 -13.45 0.18
C ASP A 66 -4.60 -12.98 0.61
N PHE A 67 -4.71 -11.75 1.11
CA PHE A 67 -5.99 -11.09 1.33
C PHE A 67 -6.81 -11.04 0.03
N ASN A 68 -6.20 -10.54 -1.05
CA ASN A 68 -6.90 -10.40 -2.32
C ASN A 68 -7.36 -11.75 -2.87
N TYR A 69 -6.51 -12.79 -2.79
CA TYR A 69 -6.85 -14.12 -3.24
C TYR A 69 -8.02 -14.73 -2.46
N LEU A 70 -8.03 -14.54 -1.13
CA LEU A 70 -9.09 -15.06 -0.26
C LEU A 70 -10.47 -14.49 -0.61
N PHE A 71 -10.53 -13.20 -0.97
CA PHE A 71 -11.80 -12.53 -1.18
C PHE A 71 -12.18 -12.45 -2.66
N PHE A 72 -11.26 -12.08 -3.55
CA PHE A 72 -11.55 -11.81 -4.97
C PHE A 72 -11.09 -12.93 -5.91
N ASP A 73 -10.67 -14.09 -5.37
CA ASP A 73 -10.17 -15.24 -6.14
C ASP A 73 -8.98 -14.91 -7.07
N SER A 74 -8.28 -13.79 -6.79
CA SER A 74 -7.11 -13.31 -7.52
C SER A 74 -6.19 -12.53 -6.60
N LYS A 75 -4.87 -12.72 -6.72
CA LYS A 75 -3.86 -11.92 -5.99
C LYS A 75 -3.81 -10.46 -6.45
N ASN A 76 -4.15 -10.23 -7.71
CA ASN A 76 -4.18 -8.92 -8.34
C ASN A 76 -5.52 -8.77 -9.08
N PRO A 77 -6.59 -8.43 -8.35
CA PRO A 77 -7.90 -8.27 -8.96
C PRO A 77 -7.87 -7.17 -10.03
N GLU A 78 -8.45 -7.43 -11.19
CA GLU A 78 -8.57 -6.43 -12.26
C GLU A 78 -9.78 -5.52 -12.03
N VAL A 79 -9.59 -4.23 -12.27
CA VAL A 79 -10.65 -3.22 -12.16
C VAL A 79 -10.86 -2.55 -13.50
N LYS A 80 -12.12 -2.36 -13.91
CA LYS A 80 -12.45 -1.64 -15.14
C LYS A 80 -12.37 -0.13 -14.88
N ASN A 81 -11.58 0.57 -15.69
CA ASN A 81 -11.52 2.04 -15.82
C ASN A 81 -11.77 2.85 -14.53
N LYS A 82 -10.72 3.07 -13.74
CA LYS A 82 -10.68 4.19 -12.79
C LYS A 82 -9.44 5.05 -13.03
N ASN A 83 -9.63 6.36 -12.93
CA ASN A 83 -8.56 7.34 -13.15
C ASN A 83 -7.63 7.33 -11.94
N ASP A 84 -6.43 6.78 -12.12
CA ASP A 84 -5.37 6.68 -11.10
C ASP A 84 -4.66 8.03 -10.83
N THR A 85 -5.43 9.09 -10.57
CA THR A 85 -4.90 10.43 -10.27
C THR A 85 -3.90 10.39 -9.10
N ASN A 86 -4.22 9.64 -8.04
CA ASN A 86 -3.35 9.53 -6.87
C ASN A 86 -2.00 8.85 -7.20
N LEU A 87 -2.00 7.80 -8.01
CA LEU A 87 -0.75 7.16 -8.45
C LEU A 87 0.08 8.08 -9.36
N LYS A 88 -0.58 8.86 -10.23
CA LYS A 88 0.10 9.88 -11.04
C LYS A 88 0.78 10.93 -10.14
N ILE A 89 0.09 11.39 -9.09
CA ILE A 89 0.66 12.34 -8.11
C ILE A 89 1.86 11.71 -7.38
N ILE A 90 1.74 10.46 -6.91
CA ILE A 90 2.87 9.75 -6.28
C ILE A 90 4.05 9.67 -7.23
N LYS A 91 3.82 9.25 -8.48
CA LYS A 91 4.88 9.14 -9.49
C LYS A 91 5.61 10.47 -9.69
N ILE A 92 4.87 11.58 -9.83
CA ILE A 92 5.45 12.93 -9.95
C ILE A 92 6.31 13.26 -8.72
N LYS A 93 5.84 12.97 -7.51
CA LYS A 93 6.60 13.22 -6.27
C LYS A 93 7.87 12.35 -6.20
N LEU A 94 7.80 11.06 -6.56
CA LEU A 94 8.95 10.16 -6.62
C LEU A 94 9.97 10.62 -7.67
N ASP A 95 9.53 11.04 -8.85
CA ASP A 95 10.41 11.55 -9.90
C ASP A 95 11.08 12.87 -9.48
N LYS A 96 10.35 13.74 -8.78
CA LYS A 96 10.94 14.94 -8.14
C LYS A 96 12.03 14.55 -7.13
N LEU A 97 11.81 13.53 -6.31
CA LEU A 97 12.79 13.05 -5.34
C LEU A 97 14.06 12.49 -6.02
N LYS A 98 13.89 11.75 -7.13
CA LYS A 98 15.01 11.27 -7.96
C LYS A 98 15.84 12.41 -8.54
N GLN A 99 15.23 13.55 -8.86
CA GLN A 99 15.95 14.68 -9.45
C GLN A 99 16.55 15.62 -8.39
N THR A 100 15.93 15.73 -7.21
CA THR A 100 16.35 16.73 -6.23
C THR A 100 17.71 16.42 -5.62
N LYS A 101 18.49 17.50 -5.39
CA LYS A 101 19.80 17.46 -4.71
C LYS A 101 19.72 17.99 -3.26
N LYS A 102 18.83 18.94 -3.00
CA LYS A 102 18.56 19.54 -1.67
C LYS A 102 17.19 19.08 -1.15
N ASP A 103 16.97 19.23 0.15
CA ASP A 103 15.66 19.02 0.82
C ASP A 103 15.05 17.63 0.62
N LYS A 104 15.89 16.62 0.38
CA LYS A 104 15.47 15.24 0.10
C LYS A 104 14.63 14.68 1.24
N ILE A 105 15.03 14.91 2.50
CA ILE A 105 14.34 14.38 3.68
C ILE A 105 12.91 14.96 3.79
N ILE A 106 12.75 16.27 3.57
CA ILE A 106 11.43 16.93 3.60
C ILE A 106 10.52 16.29 2.54
N LEU A 107 11.02 16.14 1.31
CA LEU A 107 10.25 15.53 0.23
C LEU A 107 9.92 14.06 0.50
N VAL A 108 10.81 13.31 1.12
CA VAL A 108 10.53 11.92 1.55
C VAL A 108 9.41 11.90 2.60
N LYS A 109 9.45 12.78 3.61
CA LYS A 109 8.40 12.88 4.64
C LYS A 109 7.04 13.22 4.01
N GLU A 110 7.00 14.16 3.06
CA GLU A 110 5.78 14.46 2.30
C GLU A 110 5.25 13.27 1.49
N ILE A 111 6.14 12.50 0.87
CA ILE A 111 5.76 11.29 0.12
C ILE A 111 5.21 10.22 1.05
N LEU A 112 5.86 9.99 2.19
CA LEU A 112 5.44 9.00 3.19
C LEU A 112 4.08 9.35 3.79
N GLU A 113 3.83 10.63 4.11
CA GLU A 113 2.53 11.07 4.63
C GLU A 113 1.43 10.91 3.57
N TYR A 114 1.73 11.21 2.30
CA TYR A 114 0.77 11.01 1.23
C TYR A 114 0.49 9.52 0.96
N LEU A 115 1.52 8.66 0.98
CA LEU A 115 1.32 7.21 0.87
C LEU A 115 0.50 6.69 2.05
N LYS A 116 0.79 7.13 3.28
CA LYS A 116 0.05 6.77 4.49
C LYS A 116 -1.44 7.09 4.36
N SER A 117 -1.80 8.30 3.90
CA SER A 117 -3.20 8.68 3.75
C SER A 117 -3.92 7.85 2.69
N LEU A 118 -3.24 7.50 1.59
CA LEU A 118 -3.78 6.63 0.55
C LEU A 118 -3.97 5.19 1.04
N TYR A 119 -3.02 4.63 1.78
CA TYR A 119 -3.20 3.33 2.43
C TYR A 119 -4.38 3.35 3.41
N ALA A 120 -4.46 4.39 4.25
CA ALA A 120 -5.53 4.54 5.23
C ALA A 120 -6.91 4.55 4.57
N GLY A 121 -7.13 5.38 3.55
CA GLY A 121 -8.42 5.46 2.86
C GLY A 121 -8.83 4.12 2.21
N ASN A 122 -7.90 3.43 1.55
CA ASN A 122 -8.22 2.13 0.95
C ASN A 122 -8.49 1.05 2.02
N ILE A 123 -7.72 1.01 3.11
CA ILE A 123 -7.95 0.06 4.20
C ILE A 123 -9.27 0.34 4.92
N GLU A 124 -9.66 1.61 5.06
CA GLU A 124 -10.94 2.01 5.66
C GLU A 124 -12.13 1.52 4.82
N ILE A 125 -12.09 1.73 3.49
CA ILE A 125 -13.10 1.19 2.56
C ILE A 125 -13.23 -0.33 2.72
N LEU A 126 -12.10 -1.05 2.80
CA LEU A 126 -12.13 -2.51 3.02
C LEU A 126 -12.73 -2.86 4.38
N LYS A 127 -12.39 -2.13 5.46
CA LYS A 127 -12.95 -2.37 6.81
C LYS A 127 -14.46 -2.16 6.86
N GLU A 128 -14.94 -1.10 6.22
CA GLU A 128 -16.36 -0.76 6.18
C GLU A 128 -17.15 -1.81 5.40
N ASN A 129 -16.67 -2.18 4.21
CA ASN A 129 -17.41 -3.05 3.30
C ASN A 129 -17.27 -4.54 3.65
N MET A 130 -16.24 -4.94 4.41
CA MET A 130 -15.91 -6.33 4.73
C MET A 130 -15.97 -6.60 6.24
N TYR A 131 -16.87 -5.91 6.94
CA TYR A 131 -17.06 -5.93 8.40
C TYR A 131 -16.93 -7.35 9.01
N ASN A 132 -16.28 -7.44 10.19
CA ASN A 132 -15.97 -8.69 10.93
C ASN A 132 -14.89 -9.62 10.33
N ILE A 133 -14.14 -9.19 9.31
CA ILE A 133 -13.01 -9.98 8.80
C ILE A 133 -11.71 -9.62 9.54
N SER A 134 -11.24 -10.54 10.39
CA SER A 134 -10.00 -10.41 11.17
C SER A 134 -8.75 -10.20 10.30
N ASN A 135 -8.74 -10.74 9.07
CA ASN A 135 -7.60 -10.66 8.16
C ASN A 135 -7.29 -9.22 7.70
N ILE A 136 -8.20 -8.25 7.85
CA ILE A 136 -7.93 -6.84 7.52
C ILE A 136 -6.88 -6.22 8.46
N SER A 137 -6.70 -6.79 9.67
CA SER A 137 -5.68 -6.34 10.61
C SER A 137 -4.26 -6.47 10.06
N SER A 138 -3.97 -7.45 9.20
CA SER A 138 -2.64 -7.60 8.60
C SER A 138 -2.30 -6.45 7.63
N LEU A 139 -3.31 -5.80 7.05
CA LEU A 139 -3.14 -4.66 6.15
C LEU A 139 -2.65 -3.40 6.89
N THR A 140 -2.85 -3.29 8.20
CA THR A 140 -2.40 -2.12 8.97
C THR A 140 -0.90 -2.12 9.24
N PHE A 141 -0.20 -3.25 8.99
CA PHE A 141 1.25 -3.37 9.17
C PHE A 141 2.04 -2.34 8.35
N ILE A 142 1.49 -1.88 7.21
CA ILE A 142 2.11 -0.83 6.39
C ILE A 142 2.38 0.46 7.17
N PHE A 143 1.55 0.81 8.15
CA PHE A 143 1.75 2.01 8.95
C PHE A 143 2.98 1.92 9.85
N ILE A 144 3.29 0.71 10.35
CA ILE A 144 4.52 0.45 11.10
C ILE A 144 5.74 0.58 10.18
N LEU A 145 5.64 0.06 8.94
CA LEU A 145 6.71 0.17 7.96
C LEU A 145 6.97 1.63 7.56
N ILE A 146 5.92 2.41 7.29
CA ILE A 146 6.02 3.84 7.01
C ILE A 146 6.67 4.59 8.17
N GLN A 147 6.24 4.32 9.41
CA GLN A 147 6.84 4.94 10.60
C GLN A 147 8.31 4.55 10.77
N SER A 148 8.65 3.29 10.48
CA SER A 148 10.04 2.81 10.55
C SER A 148 10.93 3.55 9.56
N ILE A 149 10.45 3.78 8.33
CA ILE A 149 11.18 4.60 7.35
C ILE A 149 11.36 6.02 7.87
N ASN A 150 10.29 6.66 8.37
CA ASN A 150 10.36 8.01 8.94
C ASN A 150 11.44 8.12 10.03
N ASN A 151 11.54 7.13 10.92
CA ASN A 151 12.54 7.12 12.00
C ASN A 151 13.97 6.87 11.51
N ILE A 152 14.14 6.18 10.36
CA ILE A 152 15.47 5.89 9.82
C ILE A 152 16.06 7.11 9.10
N ILE A 153 15.23 7.91 8.45
CA ILE A 153 15.65 9.07 7.64
C ILE A 153 15.76 10.38 8.45
N GLU A 154 15.52 10.32 9.77
CA GLU A 154 15.66 11.47 10.69
C GLU A 154 17.09 12.01 10.74
#